data_AF-A0A6J6INV3-F1
#
_entry.id   AF-A0A6J6INV3-F1
#
_cell.length_a   1.000
_cell.length_b   1.000
_cell.length_c   1.000
_cell.angle_alpha   90.00
_cell.angle_beta   90.00
_cell.angle_gamma   90.00
#
_symmetry.space_group_name_H-M   'P 1'
#
loop_
_entity.id
_entity.type
_entity.pdbx_description
1 polymer ?
#
loop_
_entity_poly.entity_id
_entity_poly.type
_entity_poly.pdbx_seq_one_letter_code
_entity_poly.pdbx_strand_id
1 'polypeptide(L)'
;MAVTNACKENGGFYLGSIGGPAARLAQDNITKVEVLDFPELGMEAVWKIEVVNFPAFVVVDDKGNDFFAETMKPMVTQIPVGPPKS
;
A
#
# COMPACT_ATOMS: atom_id res chain seq x y z
N MET A 1 -7.48 10.08 -8.84
CA MET A 1 -6.94 8.99 -7.99
C MET A 1 -8.14 8.21 -7.44
N ALA A 2 -8.32 6.94 -7.83
CA ALA A 2 -9.52 6.18 -7.48
C ALA A 2 -9.58 5.80 -5.98
N VAL A 3 -8.44 5.42 -5.39
CA VAL A 3 -8.35 4.98 -4.00
C VAL A 3 -8.58 6.13 -3.00
N THR A 4 -7.96 7.29 -3.23
CA THR A 4 -8.11 8.48 -2.37
C THR A 4 -9.56 8.98 -2.31
N ASN A 5 -10.27 8.96 -3.45
CA ASN A 5 -11.68 9.35 -3.50
C ASN A 5 -12.57 8.35 -2.75
N ALA A 6 -12.34 7.05 -2.93
CA ALA A 6 -13.08 6.01 -2.22
C ALA A 6 -12.88 6.06 -0.70
N CYS A 7 -11.64 6.33 -0.23
CA CYS A 7 -11.33 6.55 1.18
C CYS A 7 -12.11 7.74 1.76
N LYS A 8 -12.17 8.86 1.02
CA LYS A 8 -12.91 10.06 1.45
C LYS A 8 -14.42 9.86 1.51
N GLU A 9 -14.99 9.12 0.57
CA GLU A 9 -16.45 8.90 0.52
C GLU A 9 -16.94 7.86 1.53
N ASN A 10 -16.11 6.88 1.90
CA ASN A 10 -16.50 5.76 2.76
C ASN A 10 -15.84 5.79 4.16
N GLY A 11 -15.08 6.84 4.48
CA GLY A 11 -14.32 6.93 5.74
C GLY A 11 -13.21 5.87 5.86
N GLY A 12 -12.64 5.46 4.72
CA GLY A 12 -11.62 4.43 4.64
C GLY A 12 -10.21 4.98 4.87
N PHE A 13 -9.32 4.14 5.41
CA PHE A 13 -7.91 4.45 5.63
C PHE A 13 -7.04 3.48 4.84
N TYR A 14 -5.96 3.98 4.25
CA TYR A 14 -4.94 3.12 3.62
C TYR A 14 -3.69 3.10 4.50
N LEU A 15 -3.35 1.91 4.99
CA LEU A 15 -2.17 1.69 5.83
C LEU A 15 -1.06 1.05 4.99
N GLY A 16 0.07 1.74 4.87
CA GLY A 16 1.28 1.22 4.22
C GLY A 16 2.18 0.52 5.23
N SER A 17 2.49 -0.75 4.99
CA SER A 17 3.54 -1.49 5.69
C SER A 17 4.88 -1.32 4.98
N ILE A 18 6.00 -1.50 5.69
CA ILE A 18 7.35 -1.37 5.12
C ILE A 18 7.64 -2.59 4.22
N GLY A 19 7.79 -2.35 2.91
CA GLY A 19 8.20 -3.36 1.94
C GLY A 19 9.69 -3.70 2.05
N GLY A 20 10.02 -4.99 2.17
CA GLY A 20 11.39 -5.48 2.34
C GLY A 20 11.51 -6.48 3.50
N PRO A 21 11.47 -6.02 4.76
CA PRO A 21 11.45 -6.88 5.94
C PRO A 21 10.09 -7.55 6.18
N ALA A 22 9.20 -7.61 5.19
CA ALA A 22 7.85 -8.17 5.34
C ALA A 22 7.84 -9.59 5.90
N ALA A 23 8.83 -10.42 5.55
CA ALA A 23 8.96 -11.77 6.12
C ALA A 23 9.33 -11.75 7.62
N ARG A 24 10.15 -10.78 8.06
CA ARG A 24 10.51 -10.60 9.48
C ARG A 24 9.36 -10.01 10.27
N LEU A 25 8.70 -9.00 9.73
CA LEU A 25 7.46 -8.46 10.31
C LEU A 25 6.39 -9.55 10.39
N ALA A 26 6.25 -10.38 9.36
CA ALA A 26 5.34 -11.51 9.40
C ALA A 26 5.72 -12.47 10.54
N GLN A 27 7.00 -12.80 10.69
CA GLN A 27 7.46 -13.73 11.72
C GLN A 27 7.31 -13.19 13.16
N ASP A 28 7.59 -11.91 13.37
CA ASP A 28 7.63 -11.31 14.71
C ASP A 28 6.27 -10.75 15.14
N ASN A 29 5.42 -10.37 14.18
CA ASN A 29 4.15 -9.67 14.45
C ASN A 29 2.91 -10.49 14.10
N ILE A 30 2.99 -11.55 13.29
CA ILE A 30 1.83 -12.41 13.00
C ILE A 30 1.82 -13.57 14.01
N THR A 31 0.79 -13.59 14.84
CA THR A 31 0.61 -14.58 15.91
C THR A 31 -0.21 -15.79 15.47
N LYS A 32 -1.07 -15.63 14.45
CA LYS A 32 -1.91 -16.69 13.91
C LYS A 32 -2.23 -16.42 12.44
N VAL A 33 -2.30 -17.48 11.65
CA VAL A 33 -2.71 -17.45 10.24
C VAL A 33 -3.70 -18.59 10.02
N GLU A 34 -4.89 -18.27 9.52
CA GLU A 34 -5.91 -19.25 9.15
C GLU A 34 -6.47 -18.91 7.76
N VAL A 35 -6.72 -19.94 6.93
CA VAL A 35 -7.41 -19.75 5.66
C VAL A 35 -8.88 -19.48 5.97
N LEU A 36 -9.38 -18.34 5.51
CA LEU A 36 -10.76 -17.92 5.70
C LEU A 36 -11.64 -18.36 4.52
N ASP A 37 -11.15 -18.22 3.30
CA ASP A 37 -11.91 -18.51 2.09
C ASP A 37 -11.00 -18.86 0.89
N PHE A 38 -11.54 -19.57 -0.10
CA PHE A 38 -10.86 -20.01 -1.33
C PHE A 38 -9.51 -20.74 -1.13
N PRO A 39 -9.47 -21.84 -0.35
CA PRO A 39 -8.24 -22.59 -0.09
C PRO A 39 -7.55 -23.14 -1.36
N GLU A 40 -8.28 -23.32 -2.45
CA GLU A 40 -7.78 -23.80 -3.73
C GLU A 40 -6.83 -22.83 -4.44
N LEU A 41 -6.86 -21.54 -4.09
CA LEU A 41 -5.98 -20.52 -4.65
C LEU A 41 -4.57 -20.54 -4.02
N GLY A 42 -4.33 -21.45 -3.06
CA GLY A 42 -3.02 -21.63 -2.43
C GLY A 42 -2.58 -20.36 -1.70
N MET A 43 -1.49 -19.73 -2.16
CA MET A 43 -0.94 -18.53 -1.51
C MET A 43 -1.82 -17.27 -1.70
N GLU A 44 -2.69 -17.27 -2.71
CA GLU A 44 -3.62 -16.17 -3.01
C GLU A 44 -4.99 -16.33 -2.31
N ALA A 45 -5.16 -17.36 -1.47
CA ALA A 45 -6.37 -17.55 -0.68
C ALA A 45 -6.65 -16.34 0.24
N VAL A 46 -7.88 -16.23 0.75
CA VAL A 46 -8.20 -15.20 1.74
C VAL A 46 -7.71 -15.68 3.09
N TRP A 47 -6.77 -14.94 3.68
CA TRP A 47 -6.17 -15.27 4.97
C TRP A 47 -6.72 -14.36 6.06
N LYS A 48 -7.14 -14.96 7.17
CA LYS A 48 -7.36 -14.24 8.41
C LYS A 48 -6.10 -14.35 9.26
N ILE A 49 -5.50 -13.20 9.54
CA ILE A 49 -4.27 -13.10 10.32
C ILE A 49 -4.51 -12.33 11.61
N GLU A 50 -3.93 -12.81 12.71
CA GLU A 50 -3.94 -12.10 14.00
C GLU A 50 -2.56 -11.48 14.20
N VAL A 51 -2.51 -10.16 14.37
CA VAL A 51 -1.25 -9.41 14.45
C VAL A 51 -1.10 -8.67 15.78
N VAL A 52 0.14 -8.59 16.27
CA VAL A 52 0.51 -7.84 17.48
C VAL A 52 1.62 -6.84 17.13
N ASN A 53 1.45 -5.57 17.51
CA ASN A 53 2.42 -4.49 17.30
C ASN A 53 2.86 -4.28 15.83
N PHE A 54 1.98 -4.56 14.86
CA PHE A 54 2.32 -4.49 13.44
C PHE A 54 2.61 -3.03 13.01
N PRO A 55 3.85 -2.71 12.58
CA PRO A 55 4.18 -1.35 12.18
C PRO A 55 3.56 -1.04 10.82
N ALA A 56 2.75 0.03 10.79
CA ALA A 56 2.17 0.56 9.57
C ALA A 56 2.06 2.09 9.66
N PHE A 57 2.10 2.73 8.49
CA PHE A 57 1.92 4.18 8.36
C PHE A 57 0.58 4.47 7.71
N VAL A 58 -0.11 5.51 8.15
CA VAL A 58 -1.29 6.02 7.44
C VAL A 58 -0.82 6.73 6.19
N VAL A 59 -1.09 6.12 5.03
CA VAL A 59 -0.70 6.64 3.72
C VAL A 59 -1.81 7.50 3.12
N VAL A 60 -3.06 7.06 3.27
CA VAL A 60 -4.24 7.86 2.90
C VAL A 60 -5.18 7.92 4.07
N ASP A 61 -5.63 9.12 4.40
CA ASP A 61 -6.65 9.34 5.43
C ASP A 61 -8.06 9.52 4.83
N ASP A 62 -9.04 9.53 5.73
CA ASP A 62 -10.46 9.76 5.46
C ASP A 62 -10.80 11.19 4.99
N LYS A 63 -9.81 12.10 4.96
CA LYS A 63 -9.98 13.51 4.62
C LYS A 63 -9.47 13.84 3.22
N GLY A 64 -8.88 12.85 2.54
CA GLY A 64 -8.30 13.00 1.21
C GLY A 64 -6.84 13.46 1.23
N ASN A 65 -6.16 13.37 2.37
CA ASN A 65 -4.72 13.57 2.45
C ASN A 65 -4.03 12.27 2.00
N ASP A 66 -3.04 12.42 1.13
CA ASP A 66 -2.25 11.33 0.59
C ASP A 66 -0.76 11.65 0.78
N PHE A 67 -0.08 10.83 1.57
CA PHE A 67 1.32 10.99 1.95
C PHE A 67 2.28 10.98 0.74
N PHE A 68 1.91 10.31 -0.36
CA PHE A 68 2.76 10.24 -1.55
C PHE A 68 2.39 11.26 -2.64
N ALA A 69 1.32 12.03 -2.47
CA ALA A 69 0.87 13.00 -3.47
C ALA A 69 1.90 14.12 -3.74
N GLU A 70 2.80 14.41 -2.80
CA GLU A 70 3.86 15.40 -2.99
C GLU A 70 5.14 14.81 -3.59
N THR A 71 5.47 13.56 -3.30
CA THR A 71 6.74 12.92 -3.67
C THR A 71 6.67 12.09 -4.95
N MET A 72 5.47 11.64 -5.37
CA MET A 72 5.24 10.98 -6.66
C MET A 72 4.90 11.95 -7.80
N LYS A 73 4.99 13.27 -7.60
CA LYS A 73 4.94 14.21 -8.73
C LYS A 73 6.17 13.95 -9.60
N PRO A 74 6.01 13.55 -10.87
CA PRO A 74 7.16 13.41 -11.75
C PRO A 74 7.88 14.77 -11.85
N MET A 75 9.09 14.86 -11.29
CA MET A 75 9.93 16.07 -11.40
C MET A 75 10.41 16.33 -12.84
N VAL A 76 10.16 15.39 -13.76
CA VAL A 76 10.44 15.52 -15.19
C VAL A 76 9.25 14.99 -15.98
N THR A 77 8.40 15.89 -16.48
CA THR A 77 7.29 15.56 -17.41
C THR A 77 7.65 15.73 -18.88
N GLN A 78 8.85 16.26 -19.17
CA GLN A 78 9.38 16.39 -20.53
C GLN A 78 10.82 15.90 -20.58
N ILE A 79 11.01 14.70 -21.14
CA ILE A 79 12.28 14.34 -21.77
C ILE A 79 12.24 15.02 -23.15
N PRO A 80 13.09 16.00 -23.45
CA PRO A 80 13.16 16.56 -24.79
C PRO A 80 13.68 15.46 -25.75
N VAL A 81 12.76 14.75 -26.39
CA VAL A 81 13.07 13.89 -27.54
C VAL A 81 13.18 14.77 -28.78
N GLY A 82 14.39 15.29 -29.02
CA GLY A 82 14.71 16.02 -30.24
C GLY A 82 16.23 16.09 -30.43
N PRO A 83 16.74 16.00 -31.66
CA PRO A 83 18.17 16.14 -31.91
C PRO A 83 18.66 17.53 -31.43
N PRO A 84 19.91 17.64 -30.94
CA PRO A 84 20.47 18.91 -30.52
C PRO A 84 20.37 19.91 -31.67
N LYS A 85 19.76 21.08 -31.40
CA LYS A 85 19.75 22.18 -32.38
C LYS A 85 21.19 22.64 -32.57
N SER A 86 21.66 22.57 -33.81
CA SER A 86 22.93 23.10 -34.30
C SER A 86 23.02 24.61 -34.11
#